data_AF-A0A933LNJ6-F1
#
_entry.id   AF-A0A933LNJ6-F1
#
_cell.length_a   1.000
_cell.length_b   1.000
_cell.length_c   1.000
_cell.angle_alpha   90.00
_cell.angle_beta   90.00
_cell.angle_gamma   90.00
#
_symmetry.space_group_name_H-M   'P 1'
#
loop_
_entity.id
_entity.type
_entity.pdbx_description
1 polymer ?
#
loop_
_entity_poly.entity_id
_entity_poly.type
_entity_poly.pdbx_seq_one_letter_code
_entity_poly.pdbx_strand_id
1 'polypeptide(L)'
;MKRLAHAGLLVSTVLVLLAGFGLLWLITSNPSHFAGNLLASYLLLWGAFFLLSRRPRAEKMTRFLLASLSLFLVVALLEAPALARLVDYRLVFATPILAPWRNPQNLLDPELVHIRPPHQQLTGASRGGDIARLFHTPSPQLYRYNIRYDRDGFRNAVDLDAADIAVLGDSIIEGPNLSSAQLVTSVLARLQQARVANLGQTGYGPQQELVVLRRYAVPLRPRTVVWAFFEGNDLKNVHF
;
A
#
# COMPACT_ATOMS: atom_id res chain seq x y z
N MET A 1 -35.75 1.76 -48.36
CA MET A 1 -35.03 2.91 -47.76
C MET A 1 -35.05 2.93 -46.22
N LYS A 2 -36.21 2.85 -45.53
CA LYS A 2 -36.28 2.93 -44.04
C LYS A 2 -35.45 1.88 -43.26
N ARG A 3 -35.37 0.63 -43.74
CA ARG A 3 -34.57 -0.44 -43.09
C ARG A 3 -33.06 -0.23 -43.17
N LEU A 4 -32.57 0.33 -44.28
CA LEU A 4 -31.14 0.64 -44.49
C LEU A 4 -30.69 1.81 -43.61
N ALA A 5 -31.51 2.85 -43.47
CA ALA A 5 -31.25 3.97 -42.57
C ALA A 5 -31.23 3.53 -41.09
N HIS A 6 -32.12 2.62 -40.68
CA HIS A 6 -32.13 2.04 -39.33
C HIS A 6 -30.89 1.18 -39.05
N ALA A 7 -30.46 0.37 -40.03
CA ALA A 7 -29.26 -0.44 -39.90
C ALA A 7 -28.00 0.43 -39.79
N GLY A 8 -27.91 1.49 -40.60
CA GLY A 8 -26.82 2.47 -40.52
C GLY A 8 -26.73 3.14 -39.15
N LEU A 9 -27.85 3.61 -38.61
CA LEU A 9 -27.91 4.26 -37.29
C LEU A 9 -27.48 3.31 -36.15
N LEU A 10 -27.89 2.04 -36.22
CA LEU A 10 -27.52 1.03 -35.24
C LEU A 10 -26.00 0.76 -35.25
N VAL A 11 -25.42 0.63 -36.45
CA VAL A 11 -23.97 0.41 -36.63
C VAL A 11 -23.18 1.62 -36.11
N SER A 12 -23.59 2.85 -36.45
CA SER A 12 -22.95 4.06 -35.94
C SER A 12 -23.00 4.15 -34.41
N THR A 13 -24.13 3.79 -33.80
CA THR A 13 -24.28 3.82 -32.34
C THR A 13 -23.38 2.80 -31.65
N VAL A 14 -23.25 1.60 -32.21
CA VAL A 14 -22.36 0.56 -31.67
C VAL A 14 -20.89 0.97 -31.78
N LEU A 15 -20.49 1.56 -32.91
CA LEU A 15 -19.13 2.07 -33.09
C LEU A 15 -18.79 3.17 -32.08
N VAL A 16 -19.74 4.07 -31.79
CA VAL A 16 -19.57 5.10 -30.75
C VAL A 16 -19.44 4.48 -29.35
N LEU A 17 -20.22 3.45 -29.03
CA LEU A 17 -20.12 2.76 -27.73
C LEU A 17 -18.77 2.04 -27.56
N LEU A 18 -18.28 1.38 -28.61
CA LEU A 18 -16.98 0.70 -28.62
C LEU A 18 -15.82 1.70 -28.55
N ALA A 19 -15.90 2.81 -29.28
CA ALA A 19 -14.91 3.89 -29.22
C ALA A 19 -14.89 4.55 -27.82
N GLY A 20 -16.07 4.81 -27.24
CA GLY A 20 -16.21 5.32 -25.88
C GLY A 20 -15.63 4.38 -24.82
N PHE A 21 -15.85 3.06 -24.96
CA PHE A 21 -15.21 2.05 -24.12
C PHE A 21 -13.69 2.10 -24.24
N GLY A 22 -13.15 2.13 -25.46
CA GLY A 22 -11.70 2.23 -25.68
C GLY A 22 -11.08 3.52 -25.11
N LEU A 23 -11.74 4.66 -25.30
CA LEU A 23 -11.31 5.96 -24.77
C LEU A 23 -11.29 6.01 -23.24
N LEU A 24 -12.28 5.39 -22.59
CA LEU A 24 -12.32 5.32 -21.12
C LEU A 24 -11.05 4.68 -20.56
N TRP A 25 -10.54 3.62 -21.19
CA TRP A 25 -9.37 2.88 -20.70
C TRP A 25 -8.04 3.40 -21.24
N LEU A 26 -8.02 4.19 -22.32
CA LEU A 26 -6.79 4.83 -22.83
C LEU A 26 -6.31 5.99 -21.96
N ILE A 27 -7.17 6.56 -21.11
CA ILE A 27 -6.89 7.74 -20.26
C ILE A 27 -6.59 7.31 -18.80
N THR A 28 -6.58 6.02 -18.49
CA THR A 28 -6.46 5.50 -17.11
C THR A 28 -5.03 5.37 -16.63
N SER A 29 -4.35 6.49 -16.42
CA SER A 29 -3.14 6.52 -15.58
C SER A 29 -3.45 6.84 -14.11
N ASN A 30 -4.66 7.32 -13.80
CA ASN A 30 -5.03 7.74 -12.45
C ASN A 30 -6.02 6.76 -11.78
N PRO A 31 -5.67 6.19 -10.61
CA PRO A 31 -6.55 5.31 -9.83
C PRO A 31 -7.93 5.92 -9.50
N SER A 32 -8.02 7.25 -9.37
CA SER A 32 -9.29 7.93 -9.04
C SER A 32 -10.35 7.81 -10.13
N HIS A 33 -9.95 7.50 -11.36
CA HIS A 33 -10.89 7.31 -12.48
C HIS A 33 -11.25 5.84 -12.71
N PHE A 34 -10.61 4.90 -12.01
CA PHE A 34 -10.79 3.46 -12.23
C PHE A 34 -12.23 3.00 -11.96
N ALA A 35 -12.79 3.35 -10.79
CA ALA A 35 -14.15 2.99 -10.41
C ALA A 35 -15.19 3.60 -11.36
N GLY A 36 -15.02 4.87 -11.72
CA GLY A 36 -15.86 5.56 -12.69
C GLY A 36 -15.84 4.87 -14.06
N ASN A 37 -14.67 4.44 -14.52
CA ASN A 37 -14.50 3.80 -15.82
C ASN A 37 -15.04 2.36 -15.85
N LEU A 38 -14.95 1.62 -14.73
CA LEU A 38 -15.63 0.34 -14.58
C LEU A 38 -17.16 0.49 -14.67
N LEU A 39 -17.72 1.47 -13.95
CA LEU A 39 -19.16 1.74 -13.99
C LEU A 39 -19.60 2.16 -15.40
N ALA A 40 -18.88 3.07 -16.03
CA ALA A 40 -19.17 3.53 -17.38
C ALA A 40 -19.08 2.37 -18.39
N SER A 41 -18.05 1.53 -18.29
CA SER A 41 -17.89 0.31 -19.09
C SER A 41 -19.06 -0.65 -18.94
N TYR A 42 -19.48 -0.91 -17.71
CA TYR A 42 -20.64 -1.75 -17.40
C TYR A 42 -21.92 -1.22 -18.06
N LEU A 43 -22.19 0.09 -17.93
CA LEU A 43 -23.37 0.73 -18.51
C LEU A 43 -23.31 0.75 -20.06
N LEU A 44 -22.14 0.98 -20.66
CA LEU A 44 -21.95 0.95 -22.11
C LEU A 44 -22.23 -0.45 -22.69
N LEU A 45 -21.74 -1.50 -22.03
CA LEU A 45 -21.99 -2.88 -22.44
C LEU A 45 -23.47 -3.25 -22.34
N TRP A 46 -24.15 -2.83 -21.26
CA TRP A 46 -25.60 -2.98 -21.18
C TRP A 46 -26.34 -2.16 -22.23
N GLY A 47 -25.93 -0.91 -22.47
CA GLY A 47 -26.48 -0.07 -23.54
C GLY A 47 -26.38 -0.76 -24.91
N ALA A 48 -25.21 -1.31 -25.24
CA ALA A 48 -24.99 -2.09 -26.45
C ALA A 48 -25.90 -3.33 -26.50
N PHE A 49 -26.01 -4.08 -25.40
CA PHE A 49 -26.92 -5.22 -25.32
C PHE A 49 -28.39 -4.80 -25.54
N PHE A 50 -28.84 -3.69 -24.95
CA PHE A 50 -30.20 -3.20 -25.13
C PHE A 50 -30.50 -2.80 -26.57
N LEU A 51 -29.51 -2.25 -27.29
CA LEU A 51 -29.63 -1.85 -28.69
C LEU A 51 -29.56 -3.04 -29.65
N LEU A 52 -28.62 -3.96 -29.45
CA LEU A 52 -28.33 -5.06 -30.38
C LEU A 52 -29.23 -6.27 -30.19
N SER A 53 -29.69 -6.51 -28.95
CA SER A 53 -30.46 -7.71 -28.62
C SER A 53 -31.91 -7.60 -29.11
N ARG A 54 -32.32 -8.61 -29.89
CA ARG A 54 -33.70 -8.78 -30.39
C ARG A 54 -34.70 -9.24 -29.30
N ARG A 55 -34.24 -9.43 -28.06
CA ARG A 55 -35.08 -9.87 -26.95
C ARG A 55 -36.11 -8.80 -26.55
N PRO A 56 -37.28 -9.20 -26.00
CA PRO A 56 -38.27 -8.27 -25.47
C PRO A 56 -37.69 -7.35 -24.40
N ARG A 57 -38.18 -6.10 -24.31
CA ARG A 57 -37.69 -5.11 -23.33
C ARG A 57 -37.78 -5.61 -21.89
N ALA A 58 -38.85 -6.29 -21.53
CA ALA A 58 -39.03 -6.88 -20.19
C ALA A 58 -37.92 -7.87 -19.85
N GLU A 59 -37.59 -8.79 -20.77
CA GLU A 59 -36.52 -9.77 -20.56
C GLU A 59 -35.15 -9.09 -20.39
N LYS A 60 -34.87 -8.05 -21.18
CA LYS A 60 -33.62 -7.26 -21.07
C LYS A 60 -33.53 -6.54 -19.73
N MET A 61 -34.62 -5.92 -19.27
CA MET A 61 -34.69 -5.28 -17.95
C MET A 61 -34.48 -6.28 -16.82
N THR A 62 -35.15 -7.43 -16.85
CA THR A 62 -34.98 -8.46 -15.81
C THR A 62 -33.53 -8.93 -15.74
N ARG A 63 -32.88 -9.19 -16.88
CA ARG A 63 -31.46 -9.59 -16.91
C ARG A 63 -30.54 -8.51 -16.36
N PHE A 64 -30.77 -7.24 -16.73
CA PHE A 64 -30.00 -6.12 -16.21
C PHE A 64 -30.14 -5.98 -14.69
N LEU A 65 -31.37 -6.04 -14.19
CA LEU A 65 -31.66 -5.95 -12.75
C LEU A 65 -31.03 -7.10 -11.98
N LEU A 66 -31.18 -8.34 -12.46
CA LEU A 66 -30.58 -9.51 -11.84
C LEU A 66 -29.05 -9.40 -11.82
N ALA A 67 -28.42 -9.05 -12.93
CA ALA A 67 -26.96 -8.90 -12.98
C ALA A 67 -26.46 -7.75 -12.08
N SER A 68 -27.16 -6.62 -12.06
CA SER A 68 -26.82 -5.47 -11.21
C SER A 68 -26.96 -5.83 -9.73
N LEU A 69 -28.05 -6.49 -9.36
CA LEU A 69 -28.31 -6.93 -8.00
C LEU A 69 -27.30 -7.99 -7.55
N SER A 70 -26.97 -8.96 -8.40
CA SER A 70 -25.94 -9.96 -8.12
C SER A 70 -24.57 -9.32 -7.90
N LEU A 71 -24.17 -8.37 -8.75
CA LEU A 71 -22.90 -7.66 -8.58
C LEU A 71 -22.89 -6.85 -7.28
N PHE A 72 -23.98 -6.13 -6.99
CA PHE A 72 -24.14 -5.39 -5.75
C PHE A 72 -24.06 -6.30 -4.53
N LEU A 73 -24.74 -7.46 -4.54
CA LEU A 73 -24.72 -8.43 -3.45
C LEU A 73 -23.32 -8.99 -3.23
N VAL A 74 -22.57 -9.32 -4.30
CA VAL A 74 -21.19 -9.78 -4.18
C VAL A 74 -20.32 -8.71 -3.52
N VAL A 75 -20.39 -7.46 -3.98
CA VAL A 75 -19.63 -6.35 -3.38
C VAL A 75 -20.05 -6.14 -1.93
N ALA A 76 -21.36 -6.12 -1.62
CA ALA A 76 -21.85 -5.96 -0.27
C ALA A 76 -21.41 -7.09 0.66
N LEU A 77 -21.36 -8.34 0.19
CA LEU A 77 -20.89 -9.48 0.98
C LEU A 77 -19.38 -9.42 1.25
N LEU A 78 -18.60 -8.80 0.36
CA LEU A 78 -17.18 -8.55 0.59
C LEU A 78 -16.96 -7.33 1.51
N GLU A 79 -17.65 -6.23 1.26
CA GLU A 79 -17.45 -4.97 1.98
C GLU A 79 -18.07 -4.98 3.39
N ALA A 80 -19.21 -5.65 3.62
CA ALA A 80 -19.89 -5.60 4.91
C ALA A 80 -19.04 -6.17 6.07
N PRO A 81 -18.34 -7.32 5.93
CA PRO A 81 -17.40 -7.78 6.94
C PRO A 81 -16.24 -6.80 7.17
N ALA A 82 -15.75 -6.13 6.12
CA ALA A 82 -14.68 -5.14 6.25
C ALA A 82 -15.13 -3.87 6.98
N LEU A 83 -16.31 -3.35 6.65
CA LEU A 83 -16.95 -2.22 7.33
C LEU A 83 -17.25 -2.53 8.79
N ALA A 84 -17.65 -3.77 9.09
CA ALA A 84 -17.85 -4.27 10.45
C ALA A 84 -16.53 -4.57 11.20
N ARG A 85 -15.36 -4.35 10.56
CA ARG A 85 -14.02 -4.67 11.08
C ARG A 85 -13.83 -6.14 11.45
N LEU A 86 -14.60 -7.03 10.83
CA LEU A 86 -14.48 -8.49 10.98
C LEU A 86 -13.41 -9.06 10.06
N VAL A 87 -13.16 -8.42 8.91
CA VAL A 87 -12.14 -8.81 7.94
C VAL A 87 -11.30 -7.59 7.59
N ASP A 88 -9.97 -7.74 7.65
CA ASP A 88 -9.03 -6.73 7.15
C ASP A 88 -8.36 -7.27 5.87
N TYR A 89 -8.82 -6.80 4.71
CA TYR A 89 -8.32 -7.25 3.42
C TYR A 89 -6.86 -6.91 3.17
N ARG A 90 -6.27 -5.96 3.93
CA ARG A 90 -4.83 -5.73 3.92
C ARG A 90 -4.12 -7.01 4.34
N LEU A 91 -4.62 -7.76 5.31
CA LEU A 91 -3.98 -8.99 5.76
C LEU A 91 -4.09 -10.15 4.75
N VAL A 92 -5.02 -10.07 3.80
CA VAL A 92 -5.26 -11.10 2.79
C VAL A 92 -4.43 -10.85 1.54
N PHE A 93 -4.36 -9.60 1.09
CA PHE A 93 -3.75 -9.23 -0.19
C PHE A 93 -2.38 -8.57 -0.07
N ALA A 94 -1.99 -8.12 1.12
CA ALA A 94 -0.74 -7.39 1.30
C ALA A 94 0.44 -8.30 1.68
N THR A 95 1.63 -7.70 1.74
CA THR A 95 2.89 -8.36 2.06
C THR A 95 2.83 -9.12 3.39
N PRO A 96 3.47 -10.31 3.51
CA PRO A 96 3.44 -11.17 4.70
C PRO A 96 3.83 -10.49 6.03
N ILE A 97 4.54 -9.36 5.96
CA ILE A 97 4.95 -8.51 7.10
C ILE A 97 3.73 -8.00 7.91
N LEU A 98 2.57 -7.88 7.27
CA LEU A 98 1.36 -7.30 7.84
C LEU A 98 0.54 -8.23 8.73
N ALA A 99 0.67 -9.55 8.57
CA ALA A 99 -0.12 -10.52 9.32
C ALA A 99 0.29 -10.52 10.81
N PRO A 100 -0.53 -10.01 11.74
CA PRO A 100 -0.15 -9.89 13.15
C PRO A 100 0.10 -11.26 13.81
N TRP A 101 -0.54 -12.32 13.30
CA TRP A 101 -0.28 -13.70 13.74
C TRP A 101 1.05 -14.27 13.24
N ARG A 102 1.64 -13.72 12.16
CA ARG A 102 2.98 -14.09 11.69
C ARG A 102 4.07 -13.18 12.26
N ASN A 103 3.71 -11.92 12.55
CA ASN A 103 4.60 -10.91 13.13
C ASN A 103 3.90 -10.23 14.33
N PRO A 104 3.84 -10.89 15.51
CA PRO A 104 3.17 -10.34 16.68
C PRO A 104 3.86 -9.09 17.25
N GLN A 105 5.02 -8.73 16.70
CA GLN A 105 5.77 -7.53 17.01
C GLN A 105 5.27 -6.29 16.27
N ASN A 106 4.22 -6.41 15.47
CA ASN A 106 3.66 -5.34 14.65
C ASN A 106 2.21 -5.04 15.06
N LEU A 107 1.86 -3.75 15.10
CA LEU A 107 0.49 -3.27 15.24
C LEU A 107 0.03 -2.68 13.91
N LEU A 108 -1.25 -2.84 13.59
CA LEU A 108 -1.84 -2.23 12.40
C LEU A 108 -2.08 -0.73 12.63
N ASP A 109 -1.78 0.06 11.61
CA ASP A 109 -2.08 1.49 11.56
C ASP A 109 -2.97 1.76 10.33
N PRO A 110 -3.88 2.74 10.36
CA PRO A 110 -4.76 3.02 9.22
C PRO A 110 -4.06 3.61 7.99
N GLU A 111 -3.01 4.40 8.19
CA GLU A 111 -2.28 5.12 7.12
C GLU A 111 -0.89 4.54 6.88
N LEU A 112 -0.41 3.68 7.78
CA LEU A 112 0.86 3.00 7.67
C LEU A 112 0.65 1.49 7.55
N VAL A 113 1.63 0.82 6.94
CA VAL A 113 1.65 -0.65 6.83
C VAL A 113 1.58 -1.24 8.24
N HIS A 114 2.52 -0.90 9.12
CA HIS A 114 2.48 -1.33 10.52
C HIS A 114 3.35 -0.41 11.37
N ILE A 115 3.07 -0.34 12.67
CA ILE A 115 3.96 0.29 13.65
C ILE A 115 4.49 -0.75 14.63
N ARG A 116 5.59 -0.47 15.32
CA ARG A 116 6.03 -1.27 16.46
C ARG A 116 5.25 -0.84 17.71
N PRO A 117 4.96 -1.76 18.64
CA PRO A 117 4.43 -1.39 19.94
C PRO A 117 5.33 -0.38 20.65
N PRO A 118 4.76 0.66 21.29
CA PRO A 118 5.51 1.60 22.11
C PRO A 118 6.42 0.91 23.11
N HIS A 119 7.65 1.41 23.25
CA HIS A 119 8.64 0.93 24.23
C HIS A 119 9.01 -0.56 24.12
N GLN A 120 8.69 -1.22 23.00
CA GLN A 120 9.02 -2.62 22.79
C GLN A 120 10.54 -2.83 22.84
N GLN A 121 10.95 -3.95 23.44
CA GLN A 121 12.34 -4.40 23.45
C GLN A 121 12.44 -5.79 22.87
N LEU A 122 13.44 -5.99 22.01
CA LEU A 122 13.69 -7.27 21.35
C LEU A 122 15.18 -7.60 21.47
N THR A 123 15.47 -8.78 21.99
CA THR A 123 16.83 -9.33 22.02
C THR A 123 16.91 -10.58 21.19
N GLY A 124 17.97 -10.73 20.42
CA GLY A 124 18.14 -11.92 19.61
C GLY A 124 19.50 -11.99 18.93
N ALA A 125 19.62 -12.96 18.05
CA ALA A 125 20.80 -13.08 17.22
C ALA A 125 20.42 -13.59 15.83
N SER A 126 20.99 -12.98 14.79
CA SER A 126 20.85 -13.41 13.41
C SER A 126 22.18 -13.92 12.88
N ARG A 127 22.17 -15.08 12.21
CA ARG A 127 23.33 -15.53 11.44
C ARG A 127 23.32 -14.89 10.06
N GLY A 128 24.42 -14.22 9.72
CA GLY A 128 24.60 -13.50 8.47
C GLY A 128 23.68 -12.29 8.29
N GLY A 129 23.88 -11.62 7.16
CA GLY A 129 23.00 -10.55 6.67
C GLY A 129 22.06 -11.05 5.56
N ASP A 130 21.15 -10.18 5.14
CA ASP A 130 20.13 -10.53 4.14
C ASP A 130 20.74 -10.95 2.79
N ILE A 131 21.89 -10.39 2.42
CA ILE A 131 22.65 -10.80 1.22
C ILE A 131 23.13 -12.25 1.33
N ALA A 132 23.72 -12.64 2.46
CA ALA A 132 24.18 -14.02 2.66
C ALA A 132 23.01 -15.01 2.62
N ARG A 133 21.85 -14.63 3.18
CA ARG A 133 20.62 -15.44 3.08
C ARG A 133 20.13 -15.53 1.64
N LEU A 134 20.10 -14.42 0.91
CA LEU A 134 19.64 -14.35 -0.48
C LEU A 134 20.45 -15.28 -1.39
N PHE A 135 21.78 -15.26 -1.23
CA PHE A 135 22.70 -16.08 -2.03
C PHE A 135 23.00 -17.45 -1.40
N HIS A 136 22.28 -17.86 -0.36
CA HIS A 136 22.49 -19.13 0.37
C HIS A 136 23.97 -19.36 0.75
N THR A 137 24.70 -18.28 1.00
CA THR A 137 26.13 -18.32 1.26
C THR A 137 26.35 -18.54 2.75
N PRO A 138 27.24 -19.48 3.16
CA PRO A 138 27.56 -19.66 4.55
C PRO A 138 28.12 -18.36 5.14
N SER A 139 27.43 -17.80 6.13
CA SER A 139 27.93 -16.67 6.91
C SER A 139 28.10 -17.11 8.36
N PRO A 140 29.34 -17.36 8.82
CA PRO A 140 29.60 -17.76 10.20
C PRO A 140 29.33 -16.62 11.20
N GLN A 141 29.22 -15.38 10.71
CA GLN A 141 29.05 -14.21 11.55
C GLN A 141 27.66 -14.19 12.22
N LEU A 142 27.67 -14.15 13.54
CA LEU A 142 26.49 -14.01 14.38
C LEU A 142 26.34 -12.56 14.81
N TYR A 143 25.27 -11.92 14.35
CA TYR A 143 24.90 -10.57 14.74
C TYR A 143 23.96 -10.64 15.93
N ARG A 144 24.44 -10.25 17.10
CA ARG A 144 23.60 -10.09 18.29
C ARG A 144 22.99 -8.70 18.28
N TYR A 145 21.69 -8.63 18.50
CA TYR A 145 20.97 -7.36 18.57
C TYR A 145 20.20 -7.25 19.88
N ASN A 146 20.18 -6.03 20.39
CA ASN A 146 19.29 -5.57 21.46
C ASN A 146 18.63 -4.30 20.93
N ILE A 147 17.37 -4.44 20.56
CA ILE A 147 16.55 -3.40 19.95
C ILE A 147 15.65 -2.83 21.02
N ARG A 148 15.60 -1.51 21.07
CA ARG A 148 14.64 -0.75 21.86
C ARG A 148 13.92 0.21 20.92
N TYR A 149 12.61 0.24 21.04
CA TYR A 149 11.77 1.24 20.39
C TYR A 149 11.38 2.32 21.41
N ASP A 150 11.17 3.53 20.93
CA ASP A 150 10.62 4.64 21.70
C ASP A 150 9.10 4.55 21.82
N ARG A 151 8.48 5.56 22.43
CA ARG A 151 7.03 5.68 22.57
C ARG A 151 6.26 5.67 21.25
N ASP A 152 6.90 6.06 20.15
CA ASP A 152 6.29 6.19 18.83
C ASP A 152 6.56 4.94 17.96
N GLY A 153 7.26 3.94 18.51
CA GLY A 153 7.55 2.68 17.84
C GLY A 153 8.77 2.75 16.93
N PHE A 154 9.62 3.78 17.05
CA PHE A 154 10.85 3.91 16.27
C PHE A 154 12.08 3.54 17.06
N ARG A 155 13.13 3.10 16.36
CA ARG A 155 14.32 2.56 17.01
C ARG A 155 15.25 3.65 17.52
N ASN A 156 14.86 4.28 18.62
CA ASN A 156 15.61 5.30 19.34
C ASN A 156 15.96 4.83 20.76
N ALA A 157 17.10 5.27 21.29
CA ALA A 157 17.56 4.86 22.62
C ALA A 157 16.68 5.44 23.76
N VAL A 158 16.06 6.58 23.48
CA VAL A 158 15.19 7.34 24.38
C VAL A 158 14.03 7.90 23.57
N ASP A 159 12.95 8.28 24.26
CA ASP A 159 11.87 9.04 23.65
C ASP A 159 12.37 10.43 23.22
N LEU A 160 11.96 10.88 22.04
CA LEU A 160 12.45 12.12 21.44
C LEU A 160 11.34 13.16 21.37
N ASP A 161 11.55 14.32 22.00
CA ASP A 161 10.67 15.50 21.85
C ASP A 161 11.19 16.51 20.82
N ALA A 162 12.44 16.35 20.42
CA ALA A 162 13.08 17.11 19.36
C ALA A 162 14.29 16.34 18.82
N ALA A 163 14.60 16.57 17.55
CA ALA A 163 15.81 16.08 16.90
C ALA A 163 16.44 17.20 16.07
N ASP A 164 17.74 17.16 15.85
CA ASP A 164 18.42 18.10 14.95
C ASP A 164 18.37 17.57 13.51
N ILE A 165 18.42 16.24 13.36
CA ILE A 165 18.31 15.51 12.10
C ILE A 165 17.28 14.40 12.25
N ALA A 166 16.37 14.25 11.28
CA ALA A 166 15.48 13.10 11.18
C ALA A 166 15.85 12.27 9.96
N VAL A 167 15.95 10.95 10.11
CA VAL A 167 16.29 10.03 9.01
C VAL A 167 15.11 9.10 8.76
N LEU A 168 14.48 9.25 7.60
CA LEU A 168 13.37 8.42 7.11
C LEU A 168 13.91 7.29 6.26
N GLY A 169 13.21 6.16 6.25
CA GLY A 169 13.47 5.07 5.32
C GLY A 169 12.83 3.78 5.76
N ASP A 170 13.43 2.67 5.32
CA ASP A 170 12.90 1.34 5.54
C ASP A 170 13.75 0.51 6.54
N SER A 171 13.90 -0.79 6.29
CA SER A 171 14.73 -1.70 7.10
C SER A 171 16.21 -1.32 7.11
N ILE A 172 16.71 -0.58 6.10
CA ILE A 172 18.09 -0.09 6.07
C ILE A 172 18.30 0.94 7.18
N ILE A 173 17.30 1.80 7.42
CA ILE A 173 17.35 2.82 8.46
C ILE A 173 16.95 2.24 9.83
N GLU A 174 15.91 1.39 9.91
CA GLU A 174 15.54 0.70 11.17
C GLU A 174 16.69 -0.20 11.68
N GLY A 175 17.40 -0.86 10.76
CA GLY A 175 18.57 -1.68 11.01
C GLY A 175 18.34 -2.91 11.92
N PRO A 176 17.27 -3.72 11.74
CA PRO A 176 16.79 -4.70 12.73
C PRO A 176 17.82 -5.73 13.21
N ASN A 177 18.84 -6.04 12.42
CA ASN A 177 19.89 -7.01 12.78
C ASN A 177 21.17 -6.38 13.33
N LEU A 178 21.24 -5.06 13.43
CA LEU A 178 22.42 -4.34 13.90
C LEU A 178 22.37 -4.07 15.40
N SER A 179 23.53 -3.89 16.02
CA SER A 179 23.59 -3.27 17.35
C SER A 179 23.30 -1.77 17.27
N SER A 180 22.79 -1.16 18.34
CA SER A 180 22.45 0.27 18.32
C SER A 180 23.64 1.16 17.99
N ALA A 181 24.88 0.76 18.34
CA ALA A 181 26.09 1.51 18.02
C ALA A 181 26.45 1.50 16.52
N GLN A 182 25.91 0.57 15.74
CA GLN A 182 26.19 0.39 14.32
C GLN A 182 25.10 0.94 13.40
N LEU A 183 23.99 1.44 13.95
CA LEU A 183 22.96 2.09 13.15
C LEU A 183 23.54 3.29 12.40
N VAL A 184 23.10 3.47 11.16
CA VAL A 184 23.46 4.65 10.35
C VAL A 184 23.20 5.94 11.13
N THR A 185 22.06 6.00 11.83
CA THR A 185 21.64 7.13 12.66
C THR A 185 22.52 7.35 13.89
N SER A 186 22.96 6.28 14.55
CA SER A 186 23.90 6.38 15.68
C SER A 186 25.30 6.82 15.25
N VAL A 187 25.78 6.33 14.10
CA VAL A 187 27.05 6.78 13.51
C VAL A 187 26.94 8.25 13.11
N LEU A 188 25.85 8.63 12.46
CA LEU A 188 25.58 10.02 12.07
C LEU A 188 25.53 10.95 13.28
N ALA A 189 24.83 10.56 14.35
CA ALA A 189 24.75 11.33 15.58
C ALA A 189 26.13 11.60 16.19
N ARG A 190 27.03 10.61 16.16
CA ARG A 190 28.41 10.76 16.64
C ARG A 190 29.25 11.65 15.74
N LEU A 191 29.15 11.51 14.42
CA LEU A 191 29.92 12.31 13.48
C LEU A 191 29.49 13.78 13.48
N GLN A 192 28.19 14.04 13.63
CA GLN A 192 27.61 15.39 13.62
C GLN A 192 27.49 16.02 15.01
N GLN A 193 27.76 15.25 16.08
CA GLN A 193 27.53 15.68 17.46
C GLN A 193 26.10 16.25 17.65
N ALA A 194 25.12 15.55 17.08
CA ALA A 194 23.74 16.02 16.95
C ALA A 194 22.74 14.94 17.38
N ARG A 195 21.54 15.35 17.78
CA ARG A 195 20.44 14.41 18.05
C ARG A 195 19.83 13.97 16.73
N VAL A 196 19.93 12.67 16.45
CA VAL A 196 19.41 12.07 15.22
C VAL A 196 18.24 11.16 15.57
N ALA A 197 17.07 11.44 15.01
CA ALA A 197 15.92 10.56 15.07
C ALA A 197 16.03 9.50 13.99
N ASN A 198 16.04 8.23 14.40
CA ASN A 198 15.79 7.12 13.51
C ASN A 198 14.29 6.98 13.32
N LEU A 199 13.80 7.21 12.10
CA LEU A 199 12.39 7.08 11.74
C LEU A 199 12.22 6.05 10.61
N GLY A 200 13.13 5.08 10.53
CA GLY A 200 13.08 3.98 9.57
C GLY A 200 12.17 2.85 10.04
N GLN A 201 11.43 2.23 9.12
CA GLN A 201 10.55 1.10 9.42
C GLN A 201 10.56 0.05 8.31
N THR A 202 10.81 -1.21 8.66
CA THR A 202 10.98 -2.32 7.71
C THR A 202 9.83 -2.41 6.71
N GLY A 203 10.16 -2.40 5.42
CA GLY A 203 9.16 -2.58 4.37
C GLY A 203 8.27 -1.36 4.11
N TYR A 204 8.63 -0.17 4.60
CA TYR A 204 8.03 1.07 4.15
C TYR A 204 8.54 1.44 2.76
N GLY A 205 7.70 2.11 1.97
CA GLY A 205 8.11 2.81 0.75
C GLY A 205 7.77 4.31 0.83
N PRO A 206 7.94 5.06 -0.27
CA PRO A 206 7.85 6.52 -0.28
C PRO A 206 6.54 7.09 0.28
N GLN A 207 5.42 6.41 0.06
CA GLN A 207 4.11 6.85 0.53
C GLN A 207 4.00 6.75 2.06
N GLN A 208 4.49 5.65 2.64
CA GLN A 208 4.53 5.49 4.11
C GLN A 208 5.57 6.43 4.72
N GLU A 209 6.72 6.61 4.09
CA GLU A 209 7.75 7.54 4.54
C GLU A 209 7.24 8.99 4.55
N LEU A 210 6.38 9.38 3.59
CA LEU A 210 5.71 10.68 3.60
C LEU A 210 4.75 10.83 4.79
N VAL A 211 4.01 9.77 5.13
CA VAL A 211 3.14 9.74 6.33
C VAL A 211 4.01 9.86 7.59
N VAL A 212 5.15 9.17 7.67
CA VAL A 212 6.10 9.27 8.78
C VAL A 212 6.68 10.66 8.92
N LEU A 213 7.07 11.29 7.80
CA LEU A 213 7.56 12.66 7.77
C LEU A 213 6.54 13.61 8.42
N ARG A 214 5.28 13.52 8.01
CA ARG A 214 4.21 14.39 8.51
C ARG A 214 3.87 14.12 9.98
N ARG A 215 3.70 12.85 10.36
CA ARG A 215 3.24 12.46 11.70
C ARG A 215 4.33 12.53 12.77
N TYR A 216 5.57 12.22 12.42
CA TYR A 216 6.64 12.01 13.41
C TYR A 216 7.85 12.91 13.20
N ALA A 217 8.31 13.12 11.96
CA ALA A 217 9.50 13.96 11.76
C ALA A 217 9.20 15.45 11.97
N VAL A 218 8.11 15.98 11.40
CA VAL A 218 7.75 17.41 11.51
C VAL A 218 7.57 17.86 12.97
N PRO A 219 6.86 17.12 13.85
CA PRO A 219 6.74 17.49 15.26
C PRO A 219 8.07 17.55 16.03
N LEU A 220 9.08 16.78 15.62
CA LEU A 220 10.43 16.83 16.21
C LEU A 220 11.23 18.08 15.83
N ARG A 221 10.70 18.91 14.91
CA ARG A 221 11.29 20.16 14.42
C ARG A 221 12.77 20.01 14.00
N PRO A 222 13.12 19.00 13.18
CA PRO A 222 14.49 18.82 12.71
C PRO A 222 14.90 19.98 11.80
N ARG A 223 16.19 20.32 11.84
CA ARG A 223 16.79 21.26 10.88
C ARG A 223 17.06 20.59 9.55
N THR A 224 17.27 19.28 9.55
CA THR A 224 17.58 18.48 8.37
C THR A 224 16.76 17.20 8.37
N VAL A 225 16.17 16.85 7.23
CA VAL A 225 15.55 15.54 7.01
C VAL A 225 16.36 14.81 5.95
N VAL A 226 16.83 13.62 6.28
CA VAL A 226 17.45 12.69 5.33
C VAL A 226 16.41 11.66 4.95
N TRP A 227 16.10 11.57 3.66
CA TRP A 227 15.12 10.62 3.13
C TRP A 227 15.84 9.53 2.34
N ALA A 228 15.88 8.32 2.88
CA ALA A 228 16.54 7.18 2.26
C ALA A 228 15.52 6.26 1.57
N PHE A 229 15.66 6.11 0.25
CA PHE A 229 14.79 5.29 -0.59
C PHE A 229 15.44 3.94 -0.93
N PHE A 230 14.62 2.90 -1.12
CA PHE A 230 15.10 1.57 -1.55
C PHE A 230 14.12 0.92 -2.52
N GLU A 231 14.45 0.98 -3.81
CA GLU A 231 13.63 0.56 -4.95
C GLU A 231 12.83 -0.74 -4.75
N GLY A 232 13.41 -1.73 -4.06
CA GLY A 232 12.75 -3.00 -3.79
C GLY A 232 11.45 -2.91 -2.98
N ASN A 233 11.34 -1.95 -2.06
CA ASN A 233 10.12 -1.66 -1.30
C ASN A 233 9.26 -0.62 -2.02
N ASP A 234 9.89 0.40 -2.62
CA ASP A 234 9.21 1.47 -3.37
C ASP A 234 8.29 0.91 -4.46
N LEU A 235 8.78 -0.03 -5.28
CA LEU A 235 8.00 -0.63 -6.37
C LEU A 235 6.93 -1.62 -5.89
N LYS A 236 7.08 -2.19 -4.69
CA LYS A 236 6.10 -3.12 -4.12
C LYS A 236 4.97 -2.40 -3.37
N ASN A 237 5.25 -1.20 -2.87
CA ASN A 237 4.37 -0.46 -1.96
C ASN A 237 3.65 0.73 -2.62
N VAL A 238 3.63 0.82 -3.96
CA VAL A 238 3.01 1.93 -4.71
C VAL A 238 1.48 2.03 -4.50
N HIS A 239 0.86 1.06 -3.84
CA HIS A 239 -0.60 0.89 -3.79
C HIS A 239 -1.20 0.78 -2.37
N PHE A 240 -0.50 1.23 -1.32
CA PHE A 240 -1.06 1.30 0.04
C PHE A 240 -1.65 2.66 0.37
#